data_AF-A0A7W8LFV9-F1
#
_entry.id   AF-A0A7W8LFV9-F1
#
_cell.length_a   1.000
_cell.length_b   1.000
_cell.length_c   1.000
_cell.angle_alpha   90.00
_cell.angle_beta   90.00
_cell.angle_gamma   90.00
#
_symmetry.space_group_name_H-M   'P 1'
#
loop_
_entity.id
_entity.type
_entity.pdbx_description
1 polymer ?
#
loop_
_entity_poly.entity_id
_entity_poly.type
_entity_poly.pdbx_seq_one_letter_code
_entity_poly.pdbx_strand_id
1 'polypeptide(L)'
;MNAREPAFVSQSRSARLRQMLVSSELEFMMEAHNGLSARIVREAGFKAIWGSGLAISAQFGVRDNNEASWTQVVDTLEFMADASDLPILLDGDTGYGNFNNVRRLVRKLEQRGIAGVCIEDKQFPKTNSFINGEAQPLADIDEFCGKIKAGKDSQNDEHFSIVARVEALIAGWGMDEALRRAEAYRRAGADAILIHSKLSRPDEILEFAREWAGRAPLVIVPTKYYSTPTEVFREAGISTVIWANHLIRAATSAMQAVAKEIHASETLVNVEDSIAAVNEIFRLQDADEYSEAEDRYLSGGRAAGSAVVLAASRGKGLEAVTGERPKVMLPIAGKPLLRWLVDAFKKQGVNDITVVGGYRADAIDTAGIRLVVNEQHAQTGELASLACALDKLSGDTVISYGDLLFRSYILRDLVESEAAFSVVVDSSLTDTENASVRDFAWCSAADDRGLFGNKVVLRHVASGREQSSAASAAQVPHGRWVGLLNVRGAGLERLQAVMRELRTRDDFASLDMPALLNALIEAGESIEVQYVHGHWRGVNDLDDFRRAGDFAHAQAPFATAVGGATAHDAHGGAQ
;
A
#
# COMPACT_ATOMS: atom_id res chain seq x y z
N MET A 1 11.14 -6.79 3.19
CA MET A 1 11.28 -7.79 2.10
C MET A 1 9.97 -7.68 1.32
N ASN A 2 9.86 -7.17 0.09
CA ASN A 2 10.74 -6.98 -1.09
C ASN A 2 10.18 -5.77 -1.88
N ALA A 3 10.91 -4.92 -2.63
CA ALA A 3 12.06 -5.13 -3.52
C ALA A 3 13.44 -5.14 -2.84
N ARG A 4 13.85 -6.27 -2.25
CA ARG A 4 15.27 -6.50 -1.95
C ARG A 4 15.88 -7.11 -3.18
N GLU A 5 16.44 -6.26 -4.04
CA GLU A 5 17.19 -6.57 -5.25
C GLU A 5 16.40 -7.47 -6.24
N PRO A 6 16.36 -7.18 -7.54
CA PRO A 6 16.14 -8.29 -8.46
C PRO A 6 17.29 -9.25 -8.18
N ALA A 7 17.03 -10.35 -7.47
CA ALA A 7 17.97 -11.46 -7.39
C ALA A 7 18.35 -11.68 -8.85
N PHE A 8 19.59 -11.37 -9.24
CA PHE A 8 19.99 -11.27 -10.64
C PHE A 8 19.54 -12.55 -11.34
N VAL A 9 18.37 -12.52 -11.98
CA VAL A 9 17.83 -13.70 -12.63
C VAL A 9 18.65 -13.76 -13.89
N SER A 10 19.63 -14.67 -13.91
CA SER A 10 20.63 -14.74 -14.97
C SER A 10 20.01 -14.98 -16.35
N GLN A 11 18.75 -15.40 -16.39
CA GLN A 11 17.97 -15.69 -17.59
C GLN A 11 16.97 -14.57 -17.90
N SER A 12 16.87 -14.20 -19.19
CA SER A 12 15.89 -13.21 -19.66
C SER A 12 14.45 -13.68 -19.41
N ARG A 13 13.50 -12.74 -19.38
CA ARG A 13 12.06 -13.07 -19.31
C ARG A 13 11.66 -14.00 -20.46
N SER A 14 12.18 -13.79 -21.67
CA SER A 14 11.97 -14.66 -22.83
C SER A 14 12.49 -16.09 -22.59
N ALA A 15 13.69 -16.23 -22.03
CA ALA A 15 14.26 -17.55 -21.71
C ALA A 15 13.42 -18.31 -20.68
N ARG A 16 12.94 -17.61 -19.64
CA ARG A 16 12.05 -18.20 -18.62
C ARG A 16 10.72 -18.66 -19.23
N LEU A 17 10.10 -17.84 -20.09
CA LEU A 17 8.88 -18.23 -20.80
C LEU A 17 9.13 -19.44 -21.69
N ARG A 18 10.23 -19.44 -22.44
CA ARG A 18 10.62 -20.54 -23.31
C ARG A 18 10.75 -21.84 -22.53
N GLN A 19 11.45 -21.80 -21.39
CA GLN A 19 11.63 -22.95 -20.52
C GLN A 19 10.30 -23.50 -20.00
N MET A 20 9.35 -22.62 -19.64
CA MET A 20 8.01 -23.05 -19.24
C MET A 20 7.28 -23.77 -20.37
N LEU A 21 7.33 -23.23 -21.60
CA LEU A 21 6.66 -23.85 -22.75
C LEU A 21 7.25 -25.24 -23.08
N VAL A 22 8.57 -25.43 -22.98
CA VAL A 22 9.21 -26.74 -23.28
C VAL A 22 9.36 -27.65 -22.06
N SER A 23 8.79 -27.26 -20.91
CA SER A 23 8.83 -28.06 -19.69
C SER A 23 8.16 -29.42 -19.90
N SER A 24 8.68 -30.45 -19.22
CA SER A 24 8.02 -31.75 -19.12
C SER A 24 6.85 -31.73 -18.12
N GLU A 25 6.80 -30.71 -17.26
CA GLU A 25 5.74 -30.50 -16.29
C GLU A 25 4.68 -29.56 -16.84
N LEU A 26 3.42 -29.77 -16.45
CA LEU A 26 2.33 -28.84 -16.78
C LEU A 26 2.53 -27.50 -16.06
N GLU A 27 2.67 -26.43 -16.83
CA GLU A 27 2.83 -25.07 -16.35
C GLU A 27 1.52 -24.26 -16.41
N PHE A 28 1.46 -23.17 -15.64
CA PHE A 28 0.26 -22.33 -15.52
C PHE A 28 0.60 -20.84 -15.73
N MET A 29 -0.26 -20.16 -16.47
CA MET A 29 -0.24 -18.71 -16.62
C MET A 29 -1.55 -18.11 -16.12
N MET A 30 -1.45 -17.01 -15.38
CA MET A 30 -2.61 -16.27 -14.91
C MET A 30 -2.81 -14.99 -15.71
N GLU A 31 -4.06 -14.69 -16.04
CA GLU A 31 -4.40 -13.41 -16.66
C GLU A 31 -4.09 -12.24 -15.74
N ALA A 32 -3.54 -11.17 -16.33
CA ALA A 32 -3.54 -9.82 -15.77
C ALA A 32 -3.85 -8.81 -16.88
N HIS A 33 -4.32 -7.63 -16.48
CA HIS A 33 -4.74 -6.57 -17.41
C HIS A 33 -4.14 -5.19 -17.08
N ASN A 34 -3.47 -5.00 -15.95
CA ASN A 34 -2.76 -3.78 -15.59
C ASN A 34 -1.63 -4.07 -14.58
N GLY A 35 -0.83 -3.06 -14.23
CA GLY A 35 0.30 -3.22 -13.30
C GLY A 35 -0.10 -3.80 -11.94
N LEU A 36 -1.25 -3.38 -11.38
CA LEU A 36 -1.75 -3.89 -10.09
C LEU A 36 -2.08 -5.38 -10.16
N SER A 37 -2.86 -5.81 -11.14
CA SER A 37 -3.19 -7.22 -11.34
C SER A 37 -1.96 -8.07 -11.65
N ALA A 38 -0.99 -7.55 -12.42
CA ALA A 38 0.28 -8.23 -12.69
C ALA A 38 1.09 -8.47 -11.41
N ARG A 39 1.12 -7.49 -10.50
CA ARG A 39 1.76 -7.62 -9.18
C ARG A 39 1.07 -8.64 -8.29
N ILE A 40 -0.27 -8.64 -8.27
CA ILE A 40 -1.06 -9.64 -7.53
C ILE A 40 -0.79 -11.05 -8.07
N VAL A 41 -0.72 -11.23 -9.39
CA VAL A 41 -0.38 -12.53 -10.02
C VAL A 41 0.99 -13.03 -9.56
N ARG A 42 1.99 -12.14 -9.51
CA ARG A 42 3.33 -12.44 -9.00
C ARG A 42 3.30 -12.86 -7.54
N GLU A 43 2.63 -12.10 -6.68
CA GLU A 43 2.56 -12.40 -5.24
C GLU A 43 1.80 -13.69 -4.94
N ALA A 44 0.84 -14.05 -5.80
CA ALA A 44 0.14 -15.34 -5.73
C ALA A 44 1.02 -16.55 -6.11
N GLY A 45 2.22 -16.33 -6.67
CA GLY A 45 3.19 -17.39 -6.97
C GLY A 45 3.14 -17.96 -8.39
N PHE A 46 2.43 -17.31 -9.32
CA PHE A 46 2.49 -17.70 -10.74
C PHE A 46 3.86 -17.39 -11.33
N LYS A 47 4.31 -18.24 -12.26
CA LYS A 47 5.61 -18.08 -12.93
C LYS A 47 5.55 -17.19 -14.16
N ALA A 48 4.36 -16.98 -14.74
CA ALA A 48 4.14 -16.18 -15.94
C ALA A 48 2.73 -15.58 -15.96
N ILE A 49 2.60 -14.51 -16.75
CA ILE A 49 1.35 -13.77 -16.96
C ILE A 49 0.85 -14.00 -18.38
N TRP A 50 -0.46 -14.19 -18.51
CA TRP A 50 -1.19 -14.05 -19.76
C TRP A 50 -1.71 -12.62 -19.90
N GLY A 51 -1.16 -11.87 -20.87
CA GLY A 51 -1.63 -10.54 -21.24
C GLY A 51 -2.91 -10.66 -22.05
N SER A 52 -4.05 -10.79 -21.37
CA SER A 52 -5.33 -11.14 -22.00
C SER A 52 -5.93 -9.99 -22.80
N GLY A 53 -6.12 -10.17 -24.12
CA GLY A 53 -6.76 -9.17 -24.98
C GLY A 53 -8.16 -8.79 -24.50
N LEU A 54 -8.95 -9.79 -24.10
CA LEU A 54 -10.28 -9.59 -23.51
C LEU A 54 -10.24 -8.77 -22.22
N ALA A 55 -9.31 -9.06 -21.31
CA ALA A 55 -9.24 -8.36 -20.02
C ALA A 55 -8.72 -6.93 -20.19
N ILE A 56 -7.72 -6.72 -21.07
CA ILE A 56 -7.16 -5.40 -21.39
C ILE A 56 -8.20 -4.53 -22.10
N SER A 57 -8.99 -5.05 -23.05
CA SER A 57 -10.05 -4.26 -23.67
C SER A 57 -11.17 -3.93 -22.67
N ALA A 58 -11.56 -4.89 -21.83
CA ALA A 58 -12.64 -4.73 -20.87
C ALA A 58 -12.33 -3.65 -19.81
N GLN A 59 -11.10 -3.57 -19.28
CA GLN A 59 -10.75 -2.48 -18.34
C GLN A 59 -10.83 -1.09 -18.97
N PHE A 60 -10.68 -0.99 -20.30
CA PHE A 60 -10.85 0.26 -21.03
C PHE A 60 -12.31 0.55 -21.38
N GLY A 61 -13.23 -0.37 -21.06
CA GLY A 61 -14.64 -0.26 -21.43
C GLY A 61 -14.90 -0.44 -22.94
N VAL A 62 -13.96 -1.05 -23.68
CA VAL A 62 -14.06 -1.28 -25.14
C VAL A 62 -14.15 -2.78 -25.45
N ARG A 63 -14.57 -3.11 -26.67
CA ARG A 63 -14.78 -4.51 -27.08
C ARG A 63 -13.46 -5.17 -27.53
N ASP A 64 -13.39 -6.49 -27.35
CA ASP A 64 -12.29 -7.34 -27.84
C ASP A 64 -12.44 -7.66 -29.33
N ASN A 65 -12.28 -6.62 -30.15
CA ASN A 65 -12.38 -6.66 -31.62
C ASN A 65 -11.42 -5.64 -32.29
N ASN A 66 -10.26 -5.40 -31.65
CA ASN A 66 -9.27 -4.39 -32.06
C ASN A 66 -9.76 -2.93 -32.01
N GLU A 67 -10.74 -2.59 -31.14
CA GLU A 67 -11.07 -1.18 -30.83
C GLU A 67 -9.90 -0.48 -30.13
N ALA A 68 -9.27 -1.12 -29.15
CA ALA A 68 -8.00 -0.66 -28.60
C ALA A 68 -6.88 -0.88 -29.64
N SER A 69 -6.13 0.17 -29.94
CA SER A 69 -4.98 0.09 -30.83
C SER A 69 -3.86 -0.73 -30.20
N TRP A 70 -3.04 -1.38 -31.03
CA TRP A 70 -1.88 -2.16 -30.57
C TRP A 70 -0.89 -1.33 -29.75
N THR A 71 -0.82 -0.01 -29.95
CA THR A 71 -0.01 0.90 -29.12
C THR A 71 -0.57 1.02 -27.70
N GLN A 72 -1.88 1.17 -27.52
CA GLN A 72 -2.50 1.21 -26.19
C GLN A 72 -2.33 -0.12 -25.44
N VAL A 73 -2.36 -1.24 -26.18
CA VAL A 73 -2.07 -2.58 -25.62
C VAL A 73 -0.60 -2.66 -25.17
N VAL A 74 0.35 -2.24 -26.02
CA VAL A 74 1.79 -2.24 -25.67
C VAL A 74 2.09 -1.33 -24.49
N ASP A 75 1.45 -0.16 -24.38
CA ASP A 75 1.64 0.75 -23.25
C ASP A 75 1.16 0.11 -21.94
N THR A 76 0.01 -0.57 -21.96
CA THR A 76 -0.48 -1.36 -20.80
C THR A 76 0.53 -2.43 -20.38
N LEU A 77 1.08 -3.14 -21.36
CA LEU A 77 2.04 -4.21 -21.11
C LEU A 77 3.36 -3.70 -20.52
N GLU A 78 3.81 -2.51 -20.89
CA GLU A 78 4.99 -1.87 -20.30
C GLU A 78 4.83 -1.73 -18.78
N PHE A 79 3.70 -1.16 -18.32
CA PHE A 79 3.41 -1.06 -16.88
C PHE A 79 3.27 -2.44 -16.19
N MET A 80 2.73 -3.44 -16.87
CA MET A 80 2.64 -4.81 -16.33
C MET A 80 4.01 -5.48 -16.17
N ALA A 81 4.90 -5.25 -17.15
CA ALA A 81 6.26 -5.76 -17.14
C ALA A 81 7.08 -5.13 -16.00
N ASP A 82 6.95 -3.83 -15.80
CA ASP A 82 7.65 -3.09 -14.73
C ASP A 82 7.17 -3.51 -13.34
N ALA A 83 5.87 -3.80 -13.18
CA ALA A 83 5.28 -4.09 -11.87
C ALA A 83 5.47 -5.53 -11.36
N SER A 84 5.94 -6.48 -12.18
CA SER A 84 5.91 -7.90 -11.83
C SER A 84 7.20 -8.70 -12.04
N ASP A 85 8.11 -8.27 -12.93
CA ASP A 85 9.29 -9.06 -13.34
C ASP A 85 8.99 -10.48 -13.87
N LEU A 86 7.73 -10.85 -14.05
CA LEU A 86 7.33 -12.12 -14.62
C LEU A 86 7.39 -12.07 -16.15
N PRO A 87 7.70 -13.19 -16.82
CA PRO A 87 7.46 -13.31 -18.26
C PRO A 87 5.98 -13.11 -18.57
N ILE A 88 5.71 -12.28 -19.58
CA ILE A 88 4.36 -12.03 -20.10
C ILE A 88 4.26 -12.64 -21.49
N LEU A 89 3.25 -13.48 -21.71
CA LEU A 89 2.78 -13.92 -23.02
C LEU A 89 1.53 -13.09 -23.40
N LEU A 90 1.64 -12.23 -24.40
CA LEU A 90 0.53 -11.40 -24.87
C LEU A 90 -0.44 -12.19 -25.76
N ASP A 91 -1.76 -11.99 -25.60
CA ASP A 91 -2.75 -12.19 -26.66
C ASP A 91 -2.58 -11.13 -27.76
N GLY A 92 -1.87 -11.46 -28.82
CA GLY A 92 -1.53 -10.56 -29.92
C GLY A 92 -2.59 -10.52 -31.03
N ASP A 93 -3.80 -11.02 -30.77
CA ASP A 93 -4.89 -11.09 -31.74
C ASP A 93 -4.40 -11.75 -33.04
N THR A 94 -4.69 -11.16 -34.21
CA THR A 94 -4.19 -11.65 -35.51
C THR A 94 -2.84 -11.03 -35.91
N GLY A 95 -2.16 -10.36 -34.98
CA GLY A 95 -0.93 -9.61 -35.23
C GLY A 95 -1.14 -8.16 -35.71
N TYR A 96 -2.34 -7.60 -35.49
CA TYR A 96 -2.73 -6.22 -35.82
C TYR A 96 -2.50 -5.81 -37.29
N GLY A 97 -2.65 -6.77 -38.21
CA GLY A 97 -2.53 -6.56 -39.66
C GLY A 97 -1.83 -7.71 -40.38
N ASN A 98 -0.89 -7.38 -41.26
CA ASN A 98 -0.12 -8.36 -42.04
C ASN A 98 1.25 -8.67 -41.41
N PHE A 99 2.09 -9.43 -42.11
CA PHE A 99 3.44 -9.79 -41.64
C PHE A 99 4.30 -8.58 -41.22
N ASN A 100 4.13 -7.42 -41.89
CA ASN A 100 4.87 -6.20 -41.59
C ASN A 100 4.43 -5.59 -40.25
N ASN A 101 3.16 -5.72 -39.89
CA ASN A 101 2.64 -5.33 -38.58
C ASN A 101 3.21 -6.25 -37.49
N VAL A 102 3.18 -7.58 -37.70
CA VAL A 102 3.70 -8.58 -36.75
C VAL A 102 5.17 -8.34 -36.43
N ARG A 103 6.04 -8.16 -37.42
CA ARG A 103 7.47 -7.91 -37.15
C ARG A 103 7.71 -6.62 -36.35
N ARG A 104 6.88 -5.60 -36.56
CA ARG A 104 6.96 -4.35 -35.79
C ARG A 104 6.48 -4.58 -34.36
N LEU A 105 5.39 -5.32 -34.19
CA LEU A 105 4.86 -5.70 -32.88
C LEU A 105 5.92 -6.46 -32.07
N VAL A 106 6.53 -7.51 -32.64
CA VAL A 106 7.56 -8.32 -31.96
C VAL A 106 8.70 -7.43 -31.43
N ARG A 107 9.27 -6.56 -32.29
CA ARG A 107 10.33 -5.64 -31.87
C ARG A 107 9.89 -4.69 -30.75
N LYS A 108 8.63 -4.26 -30.76
CA LYS A 108 8.09 -3.36 -29.74
C LYS A 108 7.82 -4.09 -28.43
N LEU A 109 7.35 -5.32 -28.48
CA LEU A 109 7.15 -6.17 -27.31
C LEU A 109 8.48 -6.47 -26.61
N GLU A 110 9.53 -6.83 -27.37
CA GLU A 110 10.87 -7.03 -26.79
C GLU A 110 11.43 -5.76 -26.14
N GLN A 111 11.23 -4.60 -26.78
CA GLN A 111 11.63 -3.29 -26.21
C GLN A 111 10.94 -2.99 -24.87
N ARG A 112 9.78 -3.61 -24.59
CA ARG A 112 9.02 -3.47 -23.34
C ARG A 112 9.21 -4.66 -22.39
N GLY A 113 10.18 -5.53 -22.65
CA GLY A 113 10.46 -6.68 -21.79
C GLY A 113 9.35 -7.73 -21.77
N ILE A 114 8.55 -7.82 -22.84
CA ILE A 114 7.52 -8.85 -23.02
C ILE A 114 8.18 -10.10 -23.64
N ALA A 115 7.84 -11.27 -23.10
CA ALA A 115 8.57 -12.51 -23.35
C ALA A 115 8.06 -13.28 -24.57
N GLY A 116 6.82 -13.04 -24.98
CA GLY A 116 6.25 -13.68 -26.16
C GLY A 116 4.91 -13.08 -26.58
N VAL A 117 4.44 -13.53 -27.74
CA VAL A 117 3.13 -13.18 -28.28
C VAL A 117 2.44 -14.42 -28.84
N CYS A 118 1.16 -14.54 -28.55
CA CYS A 118 0.26 -15.52 -29.12
C CYS A 118 -0.54 -14.85 -30.24
N ILE A 119 -0.45 -15.32 -31.48
CA ILE A 119 -1.25 -14.80 -32.61
C ILE A 119 -2.20 -15.87 -33.11
N GLU A 120 -3.41 -15.48 -33.55
CA GLU A 120 -4.47 -16.36 -34.04
C GLU A 120 -4.73 -16.23 -35.54
N ASP A 121 -5.10 -17.34 -36.18
CA ASP A 121 -5.24 -17.47 -37.63
C ASP A 121 -6.61 -17.03 -38.18
N LYS A 122 -7.25 -16.06 -37.54
CA LYS A 122 -8.41 -15.36 -38.09
C LYS A 122 -8.01 -14.25 -39.06
N GLN A 123 -8.97 -13.81 -39.87
CA GLN A 123 -8.83 -12.60 -40.67
C GLN A 123 -8.91 -11.34 -39.77
N PHE A 124 -8.23 -10.27 -40.17
CA PHE A 124 -8.25 -8.98 -39.47
C PHE A 124 -9.34 -8.05 -40.05
N PRO A 125 -10.10 -7.28 -39.22
CA PRO A 125 -10.01 -7.16 -37.76
C PRO A 125 -10.49 -8.41 -37.00
N LYS A 126 -9.98 -8.60 -35.78
CA LYS A 126 -10.33 -9.75 -34.93
C LYS A 126 -11.84 -9.78 -34.67
N THR A 127 -12.41 -10.97 -34.83
CA THR A 127 -13.77 -11.30 -34.42
C THR A 127 -13.70 -12.23 -33.21
N ASN A 128 -14.38 -11.88 -32.12
CA ASN A 128 -14.35 -12.65 -30.87
C ASN A 128 -14.89 -14.08 -31.08
N SER A 129 -14.21 -15.08 -30.51
CA SER A 129 -14.51 -16.52 -30.64
C SER A 129 -15.90 -16.94 -30.12
N PHE A 130 -16.65 -16.05 -29.46
CA PHE A 130 -18.01 -16.30 -28.96
C PHE A 130 -19.15 -15.81 -29.88
N ILE A 131 -18.86 -15.26 -31.07
CA ILE A 131 -19.90 -14.78 -32.00
C ILE A 131 -20.52 -15.96 -32.79
N ASN A 132 -21.83 -16.15 -32.69
CA ASN A 132 -22.59 -17.25 -33.32
C ASN A 132 -22.71 -17.11 -34.85
N GLY A 133 -22.35 -18.14 -35.61
CA GLY A 133 -22.52 -18.22 -37.08
C GLY A 133 -21.83 -19.45 -37.69
N GLU A 134 -22.20 -19.81 -38.93
CA GLU A 134 -21.58 -20.87 -39.75
C GLU A 134 -20.07 -20.63 -39.99
N ALA A 135 -19.40 -21.62 -40.61
CA ALA A 135 -17.94 -21.72 -40.74
C ALA A 135 -17.25 -20.38 -41.02
N GLN A 136 -16.65 -19.78 -39.98
CA GLN A 136 -16.03 -18.46 -40.10
C GLN A 136 -14.77 -18.57 -40.97
N PRO A 137 -14.56 -17.63 -41.91
CA PRO A 137 -13.37 -17.63 -42.75
C PRO A 137 -12.12 -17.40 -41.89
N LEU A 138 -11.15 -18.29 -42.04
CA LEU A 138 -9.83 -18.17 -41.44
C LEU A 138 -8.87 -17.51 -42.43
N ALA A 139 -7.72 -17.06 -41.93
CA ALA A 139 -6.61 -16.67 -42.79
C ALA A 139 -6.13 -17.86 -43.61
N ASP A 140 -5.57 -17.56 -44.79
CA ASP A 140 -4.86 -18.55 -45.59
C ASP A 140 -3.66 -19.08 -44.79
N ILE A 141 -3.38 -20.38 -44.93
CA ILE A 141 -2.31 -21.04 -44.16
C ILE A 141 -0.95 -20.44 -44.49
N ASP A 142 -0.67 -20.14 -45.77
CA ASP A 142 0.61 -19.59 -46.19
C ASP A 142 0.75 -18.13 -45.75
N GLU A 143 -0.34 -17.35 -45.76
CA GLU A 143 -0.35 -15.99 -45.20
C GLU A 143 0.02 -16.02 -43.71
N PHE A 144 -0.62 -16.89 -42.92
CA PHE A 144 -0.37 -16.98 -41.49
C PHE A 144 1.03 -17.53 -41.17
N CYS A 145 1.49 -18.53 -41.93
CA CYS A 145 2.88 -18.98 -41.88
C CYS A 145 3.89 -17.86 -42.17
N GLY A 146 3.56 -16.97 -43.12
CA GLY A 146 4.36 -15.79 -43.44
C GLY A 146 4.44 -14.81 -42.27
N LYS A 147 3.35 -14.62 -41.51
CA LYS A 147 3.34 -13.82 -40.28
C LYS A 147 4.24 -14.40 -39.20
N ILE A 148 4.14 -15.72 -38.96
CA ILE A 148 4.98 -16.43 -37.98
C ILE A 148 6.46 -16.25 -38.34
N LYS A 149 6.86 -16.57 -39.57
CA LYS A 149 8.25 -16.42 -40.05
C LYS A 149 8.75 -14.99 -39.89
N ALA A 150 7.97 -14.00 -40.34
CA ALA A 150 8.36 -12.60 -40.23
C ALA A 150 8.56 -12.14 -38.77
N GLY A 151 7.76 -12.67 -37.84
CA GLY A 151 7.95 -12.45 -36.41
C GLY A 151 9.24 -13.07 -35.89
N LYS A 152 9.48 -14.36 -36.21
CA LYS A 152 10.71 -15.08 -35.82
C LYS A 152 11.97 -14.44 -36.40
N ASP A 153 11.94 -13.99 -37.65
CA ASP A 153 13.06 -13.31 -38.31
C ASP A 153 13.37 -11.93 -37.73
N SER A 154 12.45 -11.36 -36.93
CA SER A 154 12.54 -9.99 -36.42
C SER A 154 12.82 -9.88 -34.92
N GLN A 155 12.92 -11.01 -34.21
CA GLN A 155 13.27 -11.08 -32.80
C GLN A 155 14.75 -10.71 -32.60
N ASN A 156 15.06 -10.02 -31.49
CA ASN A 156 16.42 -9.74 -31.06
C ASN A 156 16.88 -10.76 -30.00
N ASP A 157 15.96 -11.22 -29.14
CA ASP A 157 16.19 -12.30 -28.19
C ASP A 157 15.76 -13.63 -28.85
N GLU A 158 16.70 -14.56 -28.99
CA GLU A 158 16.43 -15.87 -29.63
C GLU A 158 15.37 -16.69 -28.87
N HIS A 159 15.15 -16.40 -27.59
CA HIS A 159 14.18 -17.07 -26.75
C HIS A 159 12.79 -16.43 -26.82
N PHE A 160 12.61 -15.26 -27.46
CA PHE A 160 11.28 -14.68 -27.65
C PHE A 160 10.36 -15.70 -28.31
N SER A 161 9.17 -15.88 -27.73
CA SER A 161 8.27 -16.97 -28.11
C SER A 161 7.09 -16.47 -28.92
N ILE A 162 6.86 -17.08 -30.08
CA ILE A 162 5.64 -16.91 -30.89
C ILE A 162 4.80 -18.18 -30.76
N VAL A 163 3.65 -18.04 -30.12
CA VAL A 163 2.64 -19.10 -30.00
C VAL A 163 1.62 -18.94 -31.11
N ALA A 164 1.36 -20.00 -31.87
CA ALA A 164 0.36 -19.98 -32.93
C ALA A 164 -0.96 -20.57 -32.41
N ARG A 165 -1.98 -19.72 -32.32
CA ARG A 165 -3.34 -20.11 -31.92
C ARG A 165 -4.15 -20.55 -33.13
N VAL A 166 -4.61 -21.79 -33.07
CA VAL A 166 -5.41 -22.43 -34.12
C VAL A 166 -6.88 -22.30 -33.79
N GLU A 167 -7.64 -21.55 -34.60
CA GLU A 167 -9.07 -21.31 -34.41
C GLU A 167 -9.98 -22.23 -35.23
N ALA A 168 -9.43 -23.25 -35.91
CA ALA A 168 -10.18 -24.18 -36.77
C ALA A 168 -11.40 -24.84 -36.10
N LEU A 169 -11.25 -25.31 -34.85
CA LEU A 169 -12.35 -25.91 -34.09
C LEU A 169 -13.41 -24.86 -33.69
N ILE A 170 -12.97 -23.67 -33.28
CA ILE A 170 -13.86 -22.54 -32.97
C ILE A 170 -14.71 -22.16 -34.19
N ALA A 171 -14.05 -22.06 -35.35
CA ALA A 171 -14.65 -21.72 -36.63
C ALA A 171 -15.38 -22.88 -37.31
N GLY A 172 -15.42 -24.09 -36.72
CA GLY A 172 -16.24 -25.21 -37.20
C GLY A 172 -15.66 -26.00 -38.38
N TRP A 173 -14.36 -25.91 -38.65
CA TRP A 173 -13.69 -26.63 -39.74
C TRP A 173 -13.34 -28.09 -39.42
N GLY A 174 -13.33 -28.45 -38.13
CA GLY A 174 -13.06 -29.81 -37.65
C GLY A 174 -11.58 -30.13 -37.36
N MET A 175 -11.34 -31.37 -36.91
CA MET A 175 -10.05 -31.82 -36.36
C MET A 175 -8.93 -31.89 -37.41
N ASP A 176 -9.22 -32.45 -38.60
CA ASP A 176 -8.22 -32.59 -39.66
C ASP A 176 -7.64 -31.24 -40.09
N GLU A 177 -8.50 -30.22 -40.21
CA GLU A 177 -8.07 -28.87 -40.55
C GLU A 177 -7.25 -28.23 -39.43
N ALA A 178 -7.64 -28.45 -38.16
CA ALA A 178 -6.89 -27.97 -37.02
C ALA A 178 -5.47 -28.56 -36.99
N LEU A 179 -5.33 -29.86 -37.22
CA LEU A 179 -4.03 -30.55 -37.26
C LEU A 179 -3.18 -30.10 -38.46
N ARG A 180 -3.80 -29.91 -39.64
CA ARG A 180 -3.13 -29.40 -40.84
C ARG A 180 -2.53 -28.02 -40.61
N ARG A 181 -3.30 -27.11 -40.01
CA ARG A 181 -2.87 -25.76 -39.64
C ARG A 181 -1.76 -25.77 -38.59
N ALA A 182 -1.95 -26.51 -37.51
CA ALA A 182 -0.95 -26.63 -36.46
C ALA A 182 0.41 -27.13 -36.97
N GLU A 183 0.41 -28.16 -37.84
CA GLU A 183 1.64 -28.68 -38.44
C GLU A 183 2.33 -27.64 -39.34
N ALA A 184 1.55 -26.90 -40.15
CA ALA A 184 2.09 -25.83 -40.97
C ALA A 184 2.71 -24.71 -40.12
N TYR A 185 2.05 -24.30 -39.04
CA TYR A 185 2.49 -23.22 -38.15
C TYR A 185 3.73 -23.62 -37.36
N ARG A 186 3.80 -24.86 -36.89
CA ARG A 186 5.00 -25.45 -36.28
C ARG A 186 6.18 -25.41 -37.26
N ARG A 187 5.98 -25.85 -38.51
CA ARG A 187 7.03 -25.82 -39.55
C ARG A 187 7.44 -24.41 -39.94
N ALA A 188 6.55 -23.42 -39.79
CA ALA A 188 6.85 -22.01 -40.01
C ALA A 188 7.70 -21.39 -38.88
N GLY A 189 7.89 -22.10 -37.75
CA GLY A 189 8.72 -21.66 -36.63
C GLY A 189 7.95 -21.23 -35.38
N ALA A 190 6.66 -21.56 -35.27
CA ALA A 190 5.92 -21.37 -34.02
C ALA A 190 6.54 -22.23 -32.90
N ASP A 191 6.71 -21.60 -31.74
CA ASP A 191 7.42 -22.19 -30.60
C ASP A 191 6.50 -23.08 -29.74
N ALA A 192 5.20 -22.83 -29.82
CA ALA A 192 4.14 -23.67 -29.28
C ALA A 192 2.87 -23.49 -30.11
N ILE A 193 1.95 -24.44 -30.00
CA ILE A 193 0.61 -24.36 -30.58
C ILE A 193 -0.39 -24.12 -29.46
N LEU A 194 -1.28 -23.16 -29.62
CA LEU A 194 -2.47 -23.03 -28.78
C LEU A 194 -3.66 -23.62 -29.55
N ILE A 195 -4.25 -24.68 -29.02
CA ILE A 195 -5.51 -25.23 -29.56
C ILE A 195 -6.68 -24.76 -28.70
N HIS A 196 -7.72 -24.23 -29.36
CA HIS A 196 -8.89 -23.70 -28.66
C HIS A 196 -10.18 -24.41 -29.07
N SER A 197 -11.09 -24.57 -28.13
CA SER A 197 -12.43 -25.12 -28.33
C SER A 197 -13.45 -24.29 -27.56
N LYS A 198 -14.64 -24.14 -28.13
CA LYS A 198 -15.78 -23.44 -27.54
C LYS A 198 -16.73 -24.37 -26.78
N LEU A 199 -16.48 -25.68 -26.84
CA LEU A 199 -17.29 -26.68 -26.14
C LEU A 199 -17.08 -26.60 -24.63
N SER A 200 -18.08 -27.01 -23.86
CA SER A 200 -17.99 -27.09 -22.40
C SER A 200 -17.28 -28.36 -21.91
N ARG A 201 -16.82 -29.21 -22.83
CA ARG A 201 -16.14 -30.48 -22.54
C ARG A 201 -14.77 -30.51 -23.25
N PRO A 202 -13.79 -31.26 -22.72
CA PRO A 202 -12.43 -31.25 -23.23
C PRO A 202 -12.21 -32.22 -24.41
N ASP A 203 -13.25 -32.92 -24.90
CA ASP A 203 -13.08 -34.07 -25.81
C ASP A 203 -12.27 -33.70 -27.08
N GLU A 204 -12.56 -32.56 -27.72
CA GLU A 204 -11.79 -32.07 -28.89
C GLU A 204 -10.33 -31.76 -28.55
N ILE A 205 -10.07 -31.23 -27.35
CA ILE A 205 -8.71 -30.87 -26.91
C ILE A 205 -7.89 -32.14 -26.65
N LEU A 206 -8.49 -33.14 -26.03
CA LEU A 206 -7.85 -34.43 -25.76
C LEU A 206 -7.62 -35.24 -27.04
N GLU A 207 -8.58 -35.20 -27.97
CA GLU A 207 -8.41 -35.77 -29.30
C GLU A 207 -7.25 -35.09 -30.06
N PHE A 208 -7.24 -33.75 -30.10
CA PHE A 208 -6.16 -33.01 -30.73
C PHE A 208 -4.80 -33.35 -30.11
N ALA A 209 -4.69 -33.39 -28.77
CA ALA A 209 -3.45 -33.71 -28.08
C ALA A 209 -2.92 -35.10 -28.45
N ARG A 210 -3.81 -36.11 -28.53
CA ARG A 210 -3.47 -37.47 -28.95
C ARG A 210 -2.94 -37.50 -30.38
N GLU A 211 -3.65 -36.91 -31.33
CA GLU A 211 -3.24 -36.88 -32.75
C GLU A 211 -2.02 -35.96 -33.01
N TRP A 212 -1.81 -34.97 -32.13
CA TRP A 212 -0.66 -34.09 -32.17
C TRP A 212 0.64 -34.82 -31.82
N ALA A 213 0.56 -35.88 -31.01
CA ALA A 213 1.66 -36.80 -30.70
C ALA A 213 2.96 -36.09 -30.25
N GLY A 214 2.83 -35.03 -29.45
CA GLY A 214 3.98 -34.33 -28.86
C GLY A 214 4.90 -33.61 -29.85
N ARG A 215 4.44 -33.29 -31.06
CA ARG A 215 5.27 -32.65 -32.10
C ARG A 215 5.79 -31.24 -31.73
N ALA A 216 5.09 -30.54 -30.85
CA ALA A 216 5.49 -29.27 -30.24
C ALA A 216 4.68 -29.05 -28.94
N PRO A 217 5.12 -28.15 -28.05
CA PRO A 217 4.33 -27.79 -26.86
C PRO A 217 2.91 -27.37 -27.19
N LEU A 218 1.95 -27.87 -26.41
CA LEU A 218 0.53 -27.58 -26.55
C LEU A 218 0.04 -26.71 -25.39
N VAL A 219 -0.55 -25.57 -25.75
CA VAL A 219 -1.14 -24.59 -24.83
C VAL A 219 -2.67 -24.67 -24.94
N ILE A 220 -3.36 -24.59 -23.81
CA ILE A 220 -4.83 -24.63 -23.77
C ILE A 220 -5.42 -23.53 -22.89
N VAL A 221 -6.71 -23.23 -23.11
CA VAL A 221 -7.47 -22.21 -22.38
C VAL A 221 -8.80 -22.82 -21.89
N PRO A 222 -8.84 -23.45 -20.72
CA PRO A 222 -9.99 -24.22 -20.22
C PRO A 222 -11.13 -23.38 -19.64
N THR A 223 -11.37 -22.17 -20.14
CA THR A 223 -12.43 -21.28 -19.62
C THR A 223 -13.83 -21.90 -19.74
N LYS A 224 -14.12 -22.64 -20.83
CA LYS A 224 -15.43 -23.27 -21.05
C LYS A 224 -15.53 -24.69 -20.48
N TYR A 225 -14.42 -25.42 -20.43
CA TYR A 225 -14.32 -26.79 -19.93
C TYR A 225 -13.60 -26.86 -18.56
N TYR A 226 -13.84 -25.84 -17.72
CA TYR A 226 -13.19 -25.60 -16.43
C TYR A 226 -13.42 -26.71 -15.40
N SER A 227 -14.46 -27.52 -15.57
CA SER A 227 -14.77 -28.65 -14.68
C SER A 227 -13.86 -29.86 -14.91
N THR A 228 -13.04 -29.85 -15.96
CA THR A 228 -12.08 -30.92 -16.26
C THR A 228 -10.96 -30.90 -15.21
N PRO A 229 -10.71 -32.01 -14.49
CA PRO A 229 -9.60 -32.10 -13.55
C PRO A 229 -8.25 -31.86 -14.23
N THR A 230 -7.38 -31.08 -13.59
CA THR A 230 -6.07 -30.72 -14.17
C THR A 230 -5.19 -31.93 -14.48
N GLU A 231 -5.32 -33.03 -13.74
CA GLU A 231 -4.59 -34.27 -14.04
C GLU A 231 -4.86 -34.81 -15.44
N VAL A 232 -6.08 -34.63 -15.96
CA VAL A 232 -6.41 -35.04 -17.33
C VAL A 232 -5.53 -34.30 -18.35
N PHE A 233 -5.20 -33.03 -18.10
CA PHE A 233 -4.30 -32.26 -18.96
C PHE A 233 -2.84 -32.71 -18.81
N ARG A 234 -2.42 -33.11 -17.60
CA ARG A 234 -1.08 -33.68 -17.38
C ARG A 234 -0.92 -34.99 -18.14
N GLU A 235 -1.88 -35.89 -18.02
CA GLU A 235 -1.91 -37.19 -18.70
C GLU A 235 -1.95 -37.04 -20.23
N ALA A 236 -2.64 -36.00 -20.73
CA ALA A 236 -2.70 -35.69 -22.16
C ALA A 236 -1.43 -35.01 -22.72
N GLY A 237 -0.40 -34.76 -21.89
CA GLY A 237 0.84 -34.13 -22.32
C GLY A 237 0.68 -32.65 -22.71
N ILE A 238 -0.30 -31.96 -22.10
CA ILE A 238 -0.44 -30.50 -22.25
C ILE A 238 0.74 -29.82 -21.55
N SER A 239 1.36 -28.86 -22.24
CA SER A 239 2.50 -28.12 -21.70
C SER A 239 2.06 -26.99 -20.78
N THR A 240 1.08 -26.19 -21.22
CA THR A 240 0.68 -24.98 -20.47
C THR A 240 -0.82 -24.75 -20.48
N VAL A 241 -1.35 -24.41 -19.30
CA VAL A 241 -2.74 -23.95 -19.11
C VAL A 241 -2.78 -22.45 -18.84
N ILE A 242 -3.66 -21.75 -19.55
CA ILE A 242 -3.92 -20.32 -19.37
C ILE A 242 -5.26 -20.10 -18.66
N TRP A 243 -5.22 -19.41 -17.52
CA TRP A 243 -6.41 -18.95 -16.81
C TRP A 243 -6.83 -17.56 -17.30
N ALA A 244 -7.49 -17.50 -18.46
CA ALA A 244 -7.48 -16.32 -19.34
C ALA A 244 -8.22 -15.02 -18.93
N ASN A 245 -9.13 -15.01 -17.95
CA ASN A 245 -9.97 -13.83 -17.68
C ASN A 245 -10.61 -13.78 -16.28
N HIS A 246 -10.07 -14.50 -15.31
CA HIS A 246 -10.74 -14.69 -14.03
C HIS A 246 -10.57 -13.50 -13.08
N LEU A 247 -9.46 -12.76 -13.12
CA LEU A 247 -9.26 -11.55 -12.31
C LEU A 247 -10.17 -10.43 -12.76
N ILE A 248 -10.26 -10.15 -14.08
CA ILE A 248 -11.20 -9.12 -14.57
C ILE A 248 -12.66 -9.45 -14.24
N ARG A 249 -13.04 -10.73 -14.28
CA ARG A 249 -14.38 -11.18 -13.87
C ARG A 249 -14.61 -11.00 -12.38
N ALA A 250 -13.65 -11.37 -11.54
CA ALA A 250 -13.72 -11.19 -10.09
C ALA A 250 -13.81 -9.70 -9.71
N ALA A 251 -12.95 -8.86 -10.30
CA ALA A 251 -12.95 -7.42 -10.11
C ALA A 251 -14.29 -6.80 -10.51
N THR A 252 -14.84 -7.20 -11.67
CA THR A 252 -16.15 -6.72 -12.14
C THR A 252 -17.25 -7.04 -11.13
N SER A 253 -17.32 -8.28 -10.65
CA SER A 253 -18.32 -8.68 -9.65
C SER A 253 -18.19 -7.92 -8.33
N ALA A 254 -16.97 -7.74 -7.82
CA ALA A 254 -16.72 -7.01 -6.58
C ALA A 254 -17.05 -5.51 -6.72
N MET A 255 -16.59 -4.87 -7.80
CA MET A 255 -16.88 -3.45 -8.07
C MET A 255 -18.39 -3.20 -8.20
N GLN A 256 -19.11 -4.06 -8.91
CA GLN A 256 -20.56 -3.95 -9.05
C GLN A 256 -21.29 -4.10 -7.71
N ALA A 257 -20.88 -5.06 -6.87
CA ALA A 257 -21.48 -5.30 -5.56
C ALA A 257 -21.26 -4.10 -4.62
N VAL A 258 -20.01 -3.63 -4.49
CA VAL A 258 -19.65 -2.50 -3.62
C VAL A 258 -20.33 -1.21 -4.07
N ALA A 259 -20.29 -0.88 -5.36
CA ALA A 259 -20.92 0.33 -5.87
C ALA A 259 -22.44 0.35 -5.62
N LYS A 260 -23.10 -0.81 -5.79
CA LYS A 260 -24.53 -0.95 -5.50
C LYS A 260 -24.84 -0.79 -4.02
N GLU A 261 -24.05 -1.39 -3.13
CA GLU A 261 -24.27 -1.31 -1.68
C GLU A 261 -24.07 0.12 -1.16
N ILE A 262 -22.98 0.79 -1.54
CA ILE A 262 -22.70 2.17 -1.14
C ILE A 262 -23.80 3.11 -1.66
N HIS A 263 -24.23 2.95 -2.92
CA HIS A 263 -25.30 3.76 -3.48
C HIS A 263 -26.64 3.53 -2.77
N ALA A 264 -26.95 2.29 -2.36
CA ALA A 264 -28.22 1.97 -1.70
C ALA A 264 -28.27 2.42 -0.23
N SER A 265 -27.13 2.38 0.46
CA SER A 265 -27.04 2.64 1.90
C SER A 265 -26.50 4.03 2.26
N GLU A 266 -25.89 4.74 1.31
CA GLU A 266 -25.21 6.03 1.49
C GLU A 266 -24.16 6.02 2.62
N THR A 267 -23.58 4.85 2.89
CA THR A 267 -22.54 4.66 3.91
C THR A 267 -21.48 3.66 3.45
N LEU A 268 -20.27 3.76 4.01
CA LEU A 268 -19.16 2.82 3.77
C LEU A 268 -19.10 1.69 4.80
N VAL A 269 -19.82 1.83 5.93
CA VAL A 269 -19.74 0.89 7.07
C VAL A 269 -20.02 -0.55 6.66
N ASN A 270 -20.94 -0.77 5.71
CA ASN A 270 -21.35 -2.12 5.28
C ASN A 270 -20.33 -2.82 4.37
N VAL A 271 -19.33 -2.10 3.84
CA VAL A 271 -18.37 -2.65 2.87
C VAL A 271 -16.93 -2.66 3.38
N GLU A 272 -16.60 -1.84 4.38
CA GLU A 272 -15.22 -1.61 4.84
C GLU A 272 -14.47 -2.91 5.19
N ASP A 273 -15.12 -3.82 5.92
CA ASP A 273 -14.52 -5.10 6.33
C ASP A 273 -14.42 -6.14 5.19
N SER A 274 -14.97 -5.85 4.02
CA SER A 274 -15.02 -6.77 2.87
C SER A 274 -14.06 -6.40 1.73
N ILE A 275 -13.35 -5.28 1.85
CA ILE A 275 -12.42 -4.77 0.84
C ILE A 275 -11.00 -4.69 1.38
N ALA A 276 -10.03 -4.50 0.48
CA ALA A 276 -8.65 -4.25 0.89
C ALA A 276 -8.55 -2.90 1.61
N ALA A 277 -7.89 -2.89 2.77
CA ALA A 277 -7.56 -1.65 3.46
C ALA A 277 -6.66 -0.76 2.58
N VAL A 278 -6.74 0.55 2.76
CA VAL A 278 -5.92 1.52 1.99
C VAL A 278 -4.41 1.22 2.10
N ASN A 279 -3.94 0.77 3.26
CA ASN A 279 -2.54 0.39 3.47
C ASN A 279 -2.10 -0.78 2.57
N GLU A 280 -3.00 -1.69 2.21
CA GLU A 280 -2.70 -2.77 1.27
C GLU A 280 -2.48 -2.21 -0.15
N ILE A 281 -3.22 -1.17 -0.53
CA ILE A 281 -2.99 -0.47 -1.81
C ILE A 281 -1.61 0.22 -1.80
N PHE A 282 -1.24 0.88 -0.71
CA PHE A 282 0.09 1.50 -0.58
C PHE A 282 1.22 0.47 -0.61
N ARG A 283 1.02 -0.71 0.01
CA ARG A 283 1.99 -1.82 -0.07
C ARG A 283 2.15 -2.30 -1.51
N LEU A 284 1.06 -2.47 -2.25
CA LEU A 284 1.09 -2.86 -3.66
C LEU A 284 1.67 -1.78 -4.58
N GLN A 285 1.74 -0.53 -4.12
CA GLN A 285 2.37 0.59 -4.82
C GLN A 285 3.85 0.81 -4.45
N ASP A 286 4.44 -0.04 -3.60
CA ASP A 286 5.79 0.13 -3.06
C ASP A 286 6.01 1.47 -2.32
N ALA A 287 4.99 1.97 -1.61
CA ALA A 287 5.09 3.24 -0.88
C ALA A 287 6.22 3.27 0.18
N ASP A 288 6.60 2.11 0.71
CA ASP A 288 7.76 1.97 1.61
C ASP A 288 9.08 2.25 0.88
N GLU A 289 9.25 1.78 -0.37
CA GLU A 289 10.44 2.06 -1.18
C GLU A 289 10.55 3.55 -1.50
N TYR A 290 9.43 4.19 -1.85
CA TYR A 290 9.37 5.63 -2.02
C TYR A 290 9.81 6.38 -0.75
N SER A 291 9.31 5.97 0.43
CA SER A 291 9.68 6.58 1.71
C SER A 291 11.18 6.40 2.02
N GLU A 292 11.72 5.21 1.77
CA GLU A 292 13.16 4.94 1.90
C GLU A 292 14.00 5.78 0.93
N ALA A 293 13.51 5.99 -0.30
CA ALA A 293 14.15 6.86 -1.30
C ALA A 293 14.10 8.33 -0.89
N GLU A 294 12.99 8.81 -0.31
CA GLU A 294 12.90 10.17 0.25
C GLU A 294 13.93 10.38 1.34
N ASP A 295 14.04 9.46 2.31
CA ASP A 295 15.05 9.53 3.38
C ASP A 295 16.47 9.58 2.79
N ARG A 296 16.73 8.79 1.74
CA ARG A 296 18.04 8.68 1.12
C ARG A 296 18.42 9.90 0.27
N TYR A 297 17.49 10.47 -0.48
CA TYR A 297 17.78 11.46 -1.52
C TYR A 297 17.32 12.89 -1.16
N LEU A 298 16.40 13.05 -0.21
CA LEU A 298 15.91 14.36 0.24
C LEU A 298 16.54 14.82 1.57
N SER A 299 17.46 14.05 2.15
CA SER A 299 18.17 14.34 3.41
C SER A 299 19.12 15.56 3.38
N GLY A 300 19.13 16.35 2.30
CA GLY A 300 20.00 17.52 2.14
C GLY A 300 19.45 18.87 2.60
N GLY A 301 18.21 18.98 3.11
CA GLY A 301 17.55 20.29 3.27
C GLY A 301 16.98 20.65 4.64
N ARG A 302 16.70 19.71 5.54
CA ARG A 302 16.10 20.02 6.85
C ARG A 302 17.21 20.16 7.90
N ALA A 303 17.39 21.37 8.43
CA ALA A 303 18.21 21.58 9.62
C ALA A 303 17.75 20.59 10.70
N ALA A 304 18.69 19.89 11.34
CA ALA A 304 18.39 18.87 12.34
C ALA A 304 17.56 19.49 13.47
N GLY A 305 16.26 19.23 13.49
CA GLY A 305 15.38 19.66 14.57
C GLY A 305 15.72 18.92 15.86
N SER A 306 15.51 19.57 17.00
CA SER A 306 15.55 18.94 18.32
C SER A 306 14.14 18.59 18.81
N ALA A 307 14.05 17.73 19.81
CA ALA A 307 12.82 17.51 20.56
C ALA A 307 13.06 17.60 22.06
N VAL A 308 12.06 18.10 22.79
CA VAL A 308 11.99 18.02 24.26
C VAL A 308 10.75 17.22 24.64
N VAL A 309 10.96 16.09 25.32
CA VAL A 309 9.88 15.22 25.82
C VAL A 309 9.73 15.41 27.32
N LEU A 310 8.57 15.86 27.77
CA LEU A 310 8.25 16.04 29.19
C LEU A 310 7.80 14.71 29.80
N ALA A 311 8.64 14.12 30.65
CA ALA A 311 8.49 12.76 31.18
C ALA A 311 8.66 12.69 32.71
N ALA A 312 8.46 13.81 33.42
CA ALA A 312 8.80 13.93 34.84
C ALA A 312 7.74 13.33 35.78
N SER A 313 6.51 13.11 35.31
CA SER A 313 5.39 12.70 36.15
C SER A 313 5.31 11.19 36.38
N ARG A 314 4.74 10.80 37.53
CA ARG A 314 4.38 9.41 37.85
C ARG A 314 3.13 8.93 37.09
N GLY A 315 2.28 9.85 36.63
CA GLY A 315 0.94 9.57 36.11
C GLY A 315 -0.08 9.29 37.22
N LYS A 316 -0.95 10.25 37.50
CA LYS A 316 -2.04 10.13 38.49
C LYS A 316 -3.09 9.14 37.97
N GLY A 317 -3.43 8.11 38.74
CA GLY A 317 -4.35 7.04 38.32
C GLY A 317 -3.67 5.83 37.65
N LEU A 318 -2.34 5.85 37.52
CA LEU A 318 -1.52 4.75 36.97
C LEU A 318 -0.60 4.11 38.02
N GLU A 319 -0.82 4.39 39.31
CA GLU A 319 0.09 4.00 40.40
C GLU A 319 0.33 2.50 40.48
N ALA A 320 -0.66 1.70 40.08
CA ALA A 320 -0.59 0.24 40.02
C ALA A 320 0.42 -0.29 39.00
N VAL A 321 0.72 0.48 37.94
CA VAL A 321 1.63 0.08 36.85
C VAL A 321 2.93 0.91 36.82
N THR A 322 3.01 1.99 37.60
CA THR A 322 4.19 2.88 37.70
C THR A 322 4.95 2.78 39.03
N GLY A 323 4.87 1.64 39.74
CA GLY A 323 5.62 1.44 40.99
C GLY A 323 7.14 1.49 40.82
N GLU A 324 7.65 0.73 39.85
CA GLU A 324 9.09 0.55 39.60
C GLU A 324 9.60 1.30 38.35
N ARG A 325 8.74 2.09 37.68
CA ARG A 325 9.09 2.78 36.43
C ARG A 325 8.24 4.03 36.21
N PRO A 326 8.73 5.03 35.48
CA PRO A 326 7.91 6.17 35.07
C PRO A 326 6.88 5.78 34.01
N LYS A 327 5.86 6.63 33.85
CA LYS A 327 4.77 6.50 32.88
C LYS A 327 5.28 6.25 31.46
N VAL A 328 6.34 6.95 31.04
CA VAL A 328 6.92 6.84 29.69
C VAL A 328 7.61 5.49 29.43
N MET A 329 7.86 4.69 30.47
CA MET A 329 8.46 3.35 30.35
C MET A 329 7.42 2.23 30.46
N LEU A 330 6.13 2.58 30.44
CA LEU A 330 5.05 1.60 30.34
C LEU A 330 5.11 0.89 28.96
N PRO A 331 5.04 -0.46 28.92
CA PRO A 331 5.11 -1.21 27.68
C PRO A 331 3.77 -1.18 26.94
N ILE A 332 3.77 -0.65 25.73
CA ILE A 332 2.63 -0.65 24.80
C ILE A 332 2.97 -1.58 23.64
N ALA A 333 2.19 -2.66 23.46
CA ALA A 333 2.46 -3.71 22.47
C ALA A 333 3.91 -4.23 22.55
N GLY A 334 4.43 -4.42 23.76
CA GLY A 334 5.79 -4.92 24.03
C GLY A 334 6.91 -3.88 23.94
N LYS A 335 6.61 -2.63 23.59
CA LYS A 335 7.58 -1.54 23.40
C LYS A 335 7.30 -0.36 24.34
N PRO A 336 8.30 0.20 25.05
CA PRO A 336 8.09 1.35 25.93
C PRO A 336 7.48 2.55 25.20
N LEU A 337 6.57 3.28 25.84
CA LEU A 337 5.91 4.47 25.29
C LEU A 337 6.92 5.52 24.78
N LEU A 338 7.98 5.77 25.54
CA LEU A 338 9.08 6.65 25.14
C LEU A 338 9.72 6.22 23.82
N ARG A 339 9.86 4.91 23.58
CA ARG A 339 10.47 4.41 22.36
C ARG A 339 9.58 4.64 21.14
N TRP A 340 8.26 4.60 21.30
CA TRP A 340 7.32 5.01 20.24
C TRP A 340 7.53 6.47 19.85
N LEU A 341 7.66 7.37 20.83
CA LEU A 341 7.92 8.79 20.59
C LEU A 341 9.29 9.03 19.93
N VAL A 342 10.35 8.39 20.44
CA VAL A 342 11.71 8.52 19.89
C VAL A 342 11.76 8.07 18.43
N ASP A 343 11.11 6.95 18.10
CA ASP A 343 11.07 6.47 16.73
C ASP A 343 10.23 7.38 15.82
N ALA A 344 9.14 7.97 16.35
CA ALA A 344 8.35 8.96 15.62
C ALA A 344 9.17 10.23 15.29
N PHE A 345 9.93 10.76 16.26
CA PHE A 345 10.83 11.90 16.04
C PHE A 345 11.93 11.60 15.03
N LYS A 346 12.62 10.46 15.19
CA LYS A 346 13.70 10.06 14.26
C LYS A 346 13.20 9.87 12.84
N LYS A 347 12.00 9.31 12.66
CA LYS A 347 11.36 9.18 11.34
C LYS A 347 11.08 10.53 10.67
N GLN A 348 10.99 11.62 11.45
CA GLN A 348 10.83 12.99 10.92
C GLN A 348 12.16 13.77 10.87
N GLY A 349 13.30 13.09 11.01
CA GLY A 349 14.63 13.73 11.01
C GLY A 349 14.99 14.50 12.29
N VAL A 350 14.17 14.38 13.35
CA VAL A 350 14.41 14.99 14.66
C VAL A 350 15.28 14.05 15.49
N ASN A 351 16.59 14.31 15.48
CA ASN A 351 17.59 13.41 16.04
C ASN A 351 18.15 13.83 17.41
N ASP A 352 18.16 15.13 17.73
CA ASP A 352 18.58 15.63 19.04
C ASP A 352 17.39 15.64 20.01
N ILE A 353 17.15 14.49 20.65
CA ILE A 353 15.99 14.29 21.53
C ILE A 353 16.43 14.40 22.98
N THR A 354 15.92 15.41 23.68
CA THR A 354 16.09 15.58 25.13
C THR A 354 14.83 15.12 25.86
N VAL A 355 14.97 14.23 26.83
CA VAL A 355 13.87 13.77 27.70
C VAL A 355 14.07 14.36 29.08
N VAL A 356 13.04 15.03 29.61
CA VAL A 356 13.05 15.54 30.97
C VAL A 356 12.37 14.54 31.91
N GLY A 357 13.17 13.75 32.62
CA GLY A 357 12.72 12.79 33.62
C GLY A 357 12.54 13.43 35.01
N GLY A 358 11.90 12.69 35.91
CA GLY A 358 11.65 13.11 37.29
C GLY A 358 11.43 11.87 38.15
N TYR A 359 10.18 11.45 38.31
CA TYR A 359 9.86 10.23 39.03
C TYR A 359 10.54 9.01 38.39
N ARG A 360 11.36 8.28 39.15
CA ARG A 360 12.08 7.08 38.67
C ARG A 360 12.89 7.32 37.39
N ALA A 361 13.53 8.49 37.28
CA ALA A 361 14.32 8.84 36.09
C ALA A 361 15.47 7.84 35.79
N ASP A 362 15.95 7.14 36.80
CA ASP A 362 16.95 6.06 36.70
C ASP A 362 16.46 4.85 35.88
N ALA A 363 15.15 4.64 35.79
CA ALA A 363 14.56 3.56 34.99
C ALA A 363 14.30 3.95 33.52
N ILE A 364 14.65 5.17 33.10
CA ILE A 364 14.50 5.63 31.72
C ILE A 364 15.65 5.10 30.86
N ASP A 365 15.31 4.41 29.76
CA ASP A 365 16.29 4.01 28.77
C ASP A 365 16.85 5.23 28.03
N THR A 366 18.17 5.41 28.10
CA THR A 366 18.87 6.57 27.52
C THR A 366 19.37 6.32 26.10
N ALA A 367 19.12 5.14 25.53
CA ALA A 367 19.58 4.79 24.19
C ALA A 367 19.02 5.73 23.11
N GLY A 368 19.90 6.62 22.61
CA GLY A 368 19.57 7.55 21.53
C GLY A 368 18.77 8.77 21.96
N ILE A 369 18.84 9.16 23.24
CA ILE A 369 18.29 10.39 23.81
C ILE A 369 19.31 11.06 24.76
N ARG A 370 19.05 12.32 25.14
CA ARG A 370 19.70 13.02 26.25
C ARG A 370 18.74 13.12 27.43
N LEU A 371 19.10 12.56 28.58
CA LEU A 371 18.27 12.66 29.79
C LEU A 371 18.65 13.91 30.61
N VAL A 372 17.64 14.71 30.96
CA VAL A 372 17.73 15.80 31.95
C VAL A 372 16.77 15.45 33.09
N VAL A 373 17.19 15.65 34.34
CA VAL A 373 16.37 15.28 35.50
C VAL A 373 15.87 16.54 36.22
N ASN A 374 14.56 16.62 36.41
CA ASN A 374 13.95 17.55 37.34
C ASN A 374 13.89 16.91 38.74
N GLU A 375 14.87 17.22 39.57
CA GLU A 375 14.95 16.72 40.95
C GLU A 375 13.76 17.16 41.82
N GLN A 376 13.12 18.29 41.47
CA GLN A 376 12.00 18.87 42.18
C GLN A 376 10.64 18.45 41.60
N HIS A 377 10.59 17.43 40.73
CA HIS A 377 9.36 16.98 40.03
C HIS A 377 8.16 16.72 40.95
N ALA A 378 8.38 16.37 42.21
CA ALA A 378 7.31 16.13 43.18
C ALA A 378 6.64 17.42 43.69
N GLN A 379 7.31 18.57 43.59
CA GLN A 379 6.81 19.88 44.02
C GLN A 379 6.59 20.86 42.85
N THR A 380 6.91 20.45 41.62
CA THR A 380 6.89 21.33 40.45
C THR A 380 6.07 20.78 39.27
N GLY A 381 5.47 21.67 38.49
CA GLY A 381 4.70 21.37 37.29
C GLY A 381 5.54 21.18 36.02
N GLU A 382 4.85 21.15 34.89
CA GLU A 382 5.42 20.86 33.57
C GLU A 382 6.38 21.96 33.10
N LEU A 383 6.09 23.23 33.40
CA LEU A 383 6.93 24.36 33.01
C LEU A 383 8.29 24.35 33.70
N ALA A 384 8.34 23.98 34.97
CA ALA A 384 9.59 23.79 35.68
C ALA A 384 10.43 22.66 35.04
N SER A 385 9.78 21.59 34.59
CA SER A 385 10.44 20.50 33.87
C SER A 385 10.98 20.97 32.52
N LEU A 386 10.17 21.68 31.73
CA LEU A 386 10.63 22.27 30.46
C LEU A 386 11.81 23.23 30.67
N ALA A 387 11.78 24.04 31.72
CA ALA A 387 12.85 24.98 32.06
C ALA A 387 14.22 24.30 32.28
N CYS A 388 14.27 23.05 32.74
CA CYS A 388 15.52 22.30 32.88
C CYS A 388 16.25 22.05 31.53
N ALA A 389 15.51 22.04 30.42
CA ALA A 389 16.03 21.77 29.09
C ALA A 389 16.05 22.99 28.16
N LEU A 390 15.13 23.95 28.35
CA LEU A 390 14.87 25.04 27.41
C LEU A 390 16.09 25.93 27.12
N ASP A 391 16.91 26.22 28.13
CA ASP A 391 18.06 27.12 28.01
C ASP A 391 19.20 26.51 27.18
N LYS A 392 19.13 25.19 26.89
CA LYS A 392 20.13 24.44 26.12
C LYS A 392 19.73 24.23 24.66
N LEU A 393 18.55 24.68 24.26
CA LEU A 393 18.06 24.57 22.88
C LEU A 393 18.64 25.69 22.02
N SER A 394 19.02 25.37 20.79
CA SER A 394 19.68 26.31 19.86
C SER A 394 19.14 26.28 18.43
N GLY A 395 18.01 25.61 18.19
CA GLY A 395 17.41 25.47 16.86
C GLY A 395 15.94 25.07 16.91
N ASP A 396 15.36 24.79 15.74
CA ASP A 396 13.96 24.36 15.61
C ASP A 396 13.69 23.16 16.52
N THR A 397 12.62 23.23 17.31
CA THR A 397 12.36 22.22 18.34
C THR A 397 10.89 21.87 18.46
N VAL A 398 10.61 20.58 18.65
CA VAL A 398 9.28 20.09 19.03
C VAL A 398 9.26 19.80 20.53
N ILE A 399 8.31 20.39 21.24
CA ILE A 399 8.04 20.11 22.66
C ILE A 399 6.81 19.21 22.73
N SER A 400 6.93 18.11 23.46
CA SER A 400 5.92 17.05 23.51
C SER A 400 5.73 16.50 24.91
N TYR A 401 4.49 16.15 25.27
CA TYR A 401 4.25 15.28 26.42
C TYR A 401 4.76 13.86 26.17
N GLY A 402 5.32 13.22 27.20
CA GLY A 402 5.89 11.88 27.11
C GLY A 402 4.87 10.73 27.07
N ASP A 403 3.58 11.03 27.13
CA ASP A 403 2.49 10.06 27.24
C ASP A 403 1.66 9.89 25.97
N LEU A 404 2.17 10.36 24.84
CA LEU A 404 1.45 10.40 23.57
C LEU A 404 1.80 9.21 22.66
N LEU A 405 0.78 8.70 21.98
CA LEU A 405 0.90 7.86 20.78
C LEU A 405 0.16 8.55 19.65
N PHE A 406 0.76 8.63 18.46
CA PHE A 406 0.13 9.28 17.31
C PHE A 406 0.59 8.65 16.00
N ARG A 407 -0.18 8.87 14.93
CA ARG A 407 0.22 8.49 13.57
C ARG A 407 1.28 9.45 13.04
N SER A 408 2.20 8.96 12.21
CA SER A 408 3.38 9.73 11.77
C SER A 408 3.04 11.05 11.07
N TYR A 409 1.91 11.13 10.36
CA TYR A 409 1.51 12.36 9.66
C TYR A 409 1.29 13.54 10.62
N ILE A 410 0.82 13.30 11.84
CA ILE A 410 0.54 14.37 12.81
C ILE A 410 1.82 15.13 13.15
N LEU A 411 2.93 14.42 13.35
CA LEU A 411 4.23 15.04 13.62
C LEU A 411 4.87 15.61 12.35
N ARG A 412 4.73 14.93 11.21
CA ARG A 412 5.24 15.43 9.92
C ARG A 412 4.63 16.79 9.59
N ASP A 413 3.31 16.87 9.59
CA ASP A 413 2.57 18.09 9.21
C ASP A 413 2.92 19.22 10.20
N LEU A 414 3.09 18.90 11.49
CA LEU A 414 3.50 19.86 12.52
C LEU A 414 4.90 20.43 12.26
N VAL A 415 5.86 19.58 11.92
CA VAL A 415 7.24 19.96 11.62
C VAL A 415 7.35 20.69 10.26
N GLU A 416 6.40 20.46 9.34
CA GLU A 416 6.34 21.14 8.04
C GLU A 416 5.80 22.57 8.10
N SER A 417 5.12 22.95 9.20
CA SER A 417 4.71 24.34 9.39
C SER A 417 5.91 25.29 9.35
N GLU A 418 5.76 26.39 8.64
CA GLU A 418 6.72 27.51 8.60
C GLU A 418 6.47 28.55 9.71
N ALA A 419 5.40 28.37 10.49
CA ALA A 419 5.08 29.29 11.58
C ALA A 419 6.13 29.24 12.69
N ALA A 420 6.37 30.38 13.35
CA ALA A 420 7.27 30.45 14.49
C ALA A 420 6.79 29.56 15.66
N PHE A 421 5.47 29.41 15.79
CA PHE A 421 4.79 28.53 16.73
C PHE A 421 3.65 27.81 16.05
N SER A 422 3.58 26.50 16.19
CA SER A 422 2.44 25.70 15.75
C SER A 422 2.07 24.61 16.77
N VAL A 423 0.79 24.29 16.87
CA VAL A 423 0.26 23.26 17.77
C VAL A 423 -0.72 22.35 17.06
N VAL A 424 -0.91 21.15 17.61
CA VAL A 424 -1.90 20.20 17.13
C VAL A 424 -3.14 20.23 18.02
N VAL A 425 -4.32 20.42 17.43
CA VAL A 425 -5.61 20.40 18.13
C VAL A 425 -6.50 19.32 17.53
N ASP A 426 -7.04 18.44 18.37
CA ASP A 426 -8.02 17.45 17.99
C ASP A 426 -9.43 18.03 18.05
N SER A 427 -10.12 18.10 16.92
CA SER A 427 -11.48 18.65 16.81
C SER A 427 -12.58 17.67 17.27
N SER A 428 -12.26 16.41 17.56
CA SER A 428 -13.21 15.35 17.94
C SER A 428 -13.70 15.43 19.41
N LEU A 429 -14.35 16.54 19.77
CA LEU A 429 -14.82 16.80 21.15
C LEU A 429 -15.86 15.80 21.68
N THR A 430 -16.56 15.08 20.79
CA THR A 430 -17.61 14.11 21.13
C THR A 430 -17.10 12.69 21.32
N ASP A 431 -15.83 12.41 20.99
CA ASP A 431 -15.31 11.05 20.98
C ASP A 431 -14.89 10.58 22.38
N THR A 432 -15.19 9.31 22.68
CA THR A 432 -14.84 8.68 23.96
C THR A 432 -13.36 8.33 24.07
N GLU A 433 -12.66 8.24 22.93
CA GLU A 433 -11.30 7.69 22.86
C GLU A 433 -10.20 8.58 23.49
N ASN A 434 -10.47 9.87 23.69
CA ASN A 434 -9.54 10.83 24.32
C ASN A 434 -10.25 11.67 25.41
N ALA A 435 -11.28 11.09 26.06
CA ALA A 435 -12.07 11.81 27.06
C ALA A 435 -11.26 12.22 28.32
N SER A 436 -10.17 11.51 28.61
CA SER A 436 -9.27 11.77 29.74
C SER A 436 -8.41 13.01 29.56
N VAL A 437 -8.22 13.49 28.33
CA VAL A 437 -7.43 14.68 27.99
C VAL A 437 -8.21 15.93 28.38
N ARG A 438 -7.54 16.80 29.15
CA ARG A 438 -8.17 17.94 29.82
C ARG A 438 -7.85 19.31 29.22
N ASP A 439 -6.95 19.37 28.24
CA ASP A 439 -6.49 20.64 27.68
C ASP A 439 -7.42 21.08 26.55
N PHE A 440 -8.40 21.92 26.87
CA PHE A 440 -9.37 22.44 25.90
C PHE A 440 -8.79 23.66 25.17
N ALA A 441 -8.95 23.68 23.85
CA ALA A 441 -8.40 24.72 22.98
C ALA A 441 -9.52 25.57 22.34
N TRP A 442 -9.38 26.89 22.44
CA TRP A 442 -10.18 27.86 21.70
C TRP A 442 -9.34 28.44 20.58
N CYS A 443 -9.87 28.42 19.36
CA CYS A 443 -9.17 28.82 18.15
C CYS A 443 -9.93 29.95 17.45
N SER A 444 -9.31 30.59 16.46
CA SER A 444 -9.94 31.68 15.70
C SER A 444 -11.11 31.24 14.81
N ALA A 445 -11.17 29.95 14.47
CA ALA A 445 -12.24 29.32 13.70
C ALA A 445 -12.33 27.83 14.10
N ALA A 446 -13.46 27.19 13.83
CA ALA A 446 -13.62 25.75 13.98
C ALA A 446 -12.88 24.96 12.87
N ASP A 447 -12.76 23.64 13.05
CA ASP A 447 -12.29 22.70 12.02
C ASP A 447 -13.31 22.60 10.88
N ASP A 448 -13.35 23.63 10.03
CA ASP A 448 -14.18 23.68 8.83
C ASP A 448 -13.35 23.24 7.61
N ARG A 449 -13.47 21.97 7.27
CA ARG A 449 -12.82 21.34 6.10
C ARG A 449 -13.34 21.87 4.76
N GLY A 450 -14.36 22.73 4.75
CA GLY A 450 -14.92 23.36 3.54
C GLY A 450 -14.13 24.59 3.05
N LEU A 451 -13.22 25.14 3.86
CA LEU A 451 -12.45 26.34 3.54
C LEU A 451 -10.94 26.04 3.52
N PHE A 452 -10.47 25.44 2.43
CA PHE A 452 -9.03 25.25 2.20
C PHE A 452 -8.30 26.62 2.23
N GLY A 453 -7.33 26.77 3.15
CA GLY A 453 -6.33 27.85 3.12
C GLY A 453 -6.44 28.94 4.19
N ASN A 454 -7.41 28.90 5.11
CA ASN A 454 -7.42 29.83 6.24
C ASN A 454 -6.46 29.35 7.34
N LYS A 455 -5.48 30.20 7.70
CA LYS A 455 -4.61 29.96 8.86
C LYS A 455 -5.42 30.12 10.13
N VAL A 456 -5.67 29.02 10.83
CA VAL A 456 -6.31 29.03 12.14
C VAL A 456 -5.25 29.31 13.21
N VAL A 457 -5.57 30.17 14.17
CA VAL A 457 -4.67 30.50 15.28
C VAL A 457 -5.29 30.15 16.62
N LEU A 458 -4.44 29.77 17.58
CA LEU A 458 -4.83 29.49 18.94
C LEU A 458 -5.15 30.80 19.68
N ARG A 459 -6.26 30.82 20.40
CA ARG A 459 -6.73 31.98 21.19
C ARG A 459 -6.58 31.76 22.69
N HIS A 460 -6.78 30.53 23.15
CA HIS A 460 -6.70 30.20 24.56
C HIS A 460 -6.62 28.68 24.75
N VAL A 461 -5.94 28.22 25.79
CA VAL A 461 -5.96 26.82 26.25
C VAL A 461 -6.21 26.78 27.76
N ALA A 462 -7.05 25.86 28.21
CA ALA A 462 -7.30 25.66 29.64
C ALA A 462 -7.39 24.18 30.00
N SER A 463 -6.79 23.80 31.14
CA SER A 463 -6.90 22.45 31.70
C SER A 463 -8.14 22.32 32.58
N GLY A 464 -9.07 21.45 32.18
CA GLY A 464 -10.36 21.26 32.86
C GLY A 464 -11.47 22.18 32.32
N ARG A 465 -12.73 21.88 32.69
CA ARG A 465 -13.91 22.59 32.17
C ARG A 465 -14.30 23.87 32.93
N GLU A 466 -13.53 24.30 33.94
CA GLU A 466 -13.91 25.47 34.76
C GLU A 466 -12.82 26.55 34.86
N GLN A 467 -13.30 27.78 34.68
CA GLN A 467 -12.72 29.10 34.93
C GLN A 467 -11.81 29.71 33.86
N SER A 468 -12.44 30.15 32.77
CA SER A 468 -12.05 31.43 32.17
C SER A 468 -12.85 32.57 32.81
N SER A 469 -12.21 33.74 32.91
CA SER A 469 -12.81 34.97 33.42
C SER A 469 -14.09 35.36 32.67
N ALA A 470 -14.89 36.24 33.26
CA ALA A 470 -16.25 36.64 32.87
C ALA A 470 -16.46 37.10 31.40
N ALA A 471 -15.43 37.14 30.56
CA ALA A 471 -15.49 37.47 29.14
C ALA A 471 -15.47 36.24 28.19
N SER A 472 -15.10 35.03 28.64
CA SER A 472 -14.92 33.85 27.77
C SER A 472 -15.96 32.73 27.99
N ALA A 473 -16.84 32.86 29.00
CA ALA A 473 -17.84 31.85 29.37
C ALA A 473 -18.94 31.56 28.32
N ALA A 474 -18.91 32.20 27.14
CA ALA A 474 -19.93 32.06 26.09
C ALA A 474 -19.50 31.20 24.88
N GLN A 475 -18.24 30.78 24.76
CA GLN A 475 -17.76 30.00 23.61
C GLN A 475 -17.36 28.58 23.99
N VAL A 476 -17.93 27.61 23.28
CA VAL A 476 -17.54 26.19 23.36
C VAL A 476 -16.10 26.05 22.82
N PRO A 477 -15.23 25.23 23.43
CA PRO A 477 -13.92 24.95 22.87
C PRO A 477 -14.04 24.37 21.46
N HIS A 478 -13.02 24.58 20.64
CA HIS A 478 -12.97 24.08 19.25
C HIS A 478 -12.27 22.72 19.15
N GLY A 479 -11.63 22.26 20.22
CA GLY A 479 -10.94 20.97 20.26
C GLY A 479 -10.17 20.77 21.56
N ARG A 480 -9.34 19.72 21.59
CA ARG A 480 -8.36 19.47 22.66
C ARG A 480 -6.95 19.64 22.12
N TRP A 481 -6.10 20.35 22.85
CA TRP A 481 -4.69 20.40 22.50
C TRP A 481 -4.04 19.04 22.78
N VAL A 482 -3.30 18.52 21.80
CA VAL A 482 -2.72 17.17 21.84
C VAL A 482 -1.50 17.09 22.78
N GLY A 483 -0.90 18.23 23.15
CA GLY A 483 0.36 18.25 23.90
C GLY A 483 1.59 18.30 22.99
N LEU A 484 1.42 18.75 21.74
CA LEU A 484 2.50 18.98 20.78
C LEU A 484 2.60 20.47 20.44
N LEU A 485 3.80 21.02 20.59
CA LEU A 485 4.16 22.40 20.23
C LEU A 485 5.44 22.37 19.39
N ASN A 486 5.39 22.89 18.18
CA ASN A 486 6.57 23.12 17.35
C ASN A 486 6.98 24.59 17.39
N VAL A 487 8.28 24.83 17.48
CA VAL A 487 8.90 26.14 17.64
C VAL A 487 10.01 26.28 16.62
N ARG A 488 9.96 27.33 15.80
CA ARG A 488 10.88 27.50 14.68
C ARG A 488 11.55 28.87 14.63
N GLY A 489 12.80 28.88 14.15
CA GLY A 489 13.59 30.08 13.91
C GLY A 489 13.60 31.03 15.10
N ALA A 490 13.20 32.28 14.87
CA ALA A 490 13.12 33.31 15.91
C ALA A 490 12.09 33.02 17.02
N GLY A 491 11.19 32.03 16.84
CA GLY A 491 10.25 31.60 17.87
C GLY A 491 10.94 31.06 19.12
N LEU A 492 12.12 30.43 18.99
CA LEU A 492 12.84 29.89 20.14
C LEU A 492 13.31 30.99 21.09
N GLU A 493 13.87 32.08 20.56
CA GLU A 493 14.31 33.22 21.36
C GLU A 493 13.13 33.88 22.10
N ARG A 494 11.96 33.96 21.45
CA ARG A 494 10.74 34.52 22.03
C ARG A 494 10.15 33.60 23.10
N LEU A 495 10.18 32.28 22.89
CA LEU A 495 9.83 31.30 23.91
C LEU A 495 10.72 31.41 25.15
N GLN A 496 12.03 31.54 24.95
CA GLN A 496 12.99 31.72 26.05
C GLN A 496 12.78 33.05 26.79
N ALA A 497 12.36 34.11 26.10
CA ALA A 497 12.00 35.37 26.74
C ALA A 497 10.76 35.22 27.64
N VAL A 498 9.67 34.66 27.12
CA VAL A 498 8.44 34.42 27.89
C VAL A 498 8.69 33.49 29.08
N MET A 499 9.49 32.43 28.90
CA MET A 499 9.86 31.54 30.00
C MET A 499 10.64 32.27 31.10
N ARG A 500 11.55 33.20 30.76
CA ARG A 500 12.29 33.99 31.76
C ARG A 500 11.36 34.87 32.57
N GLU A 501 10.34 35.47 31.95
CA GLU A 501 9.32 36.25 32.66
C GLU A 501 8.50 35.37 33.59
N LEU A 502 7.99 34.23 33.10
CA LEU A 502 7.21 33.29 33.90
C LEU A 502 7.99 32.77 35.12
N ARG A 503 9.31 32.51 34.99
CA ARG A 503 10.18 32.09 36.10
C ARG A 503 10.26 33.10 37.25
N THR A 504 9.92 34.37 37.01
CA THR A 504 9.92 35.40 38.07
C THR A 504 8.65 35.42 38.91
N ARG A 505 7.61 34.69 38.50
CA ARG A 505 6.33 34.62 39.23
C ARG A 505 6.43 33.69 40.43
N ASP A 506 5.77 34.07 41.52
CA ASP A 506 5.72 33.26 42.75
C ASP A 506 5.03 31.90 42.55
N ASP A 507 4.14 31.80 41.55
CA ASP A 507 3.38 30.59 41.22
C ASP A 507 4.06 29.69 40.17
N PHE A 508 5.28 30.02 39.71
CA PHE A 508 5.97 29.31 38.62
C PHE A 508 6.04 27.80 38.81
N ALA A 509 6.30 27.35 40.05
CA ALA A 509 6.39 25.93 40.38
C ALA A 509 5.09 25.17 40.09
N SER A 510 3.95 25.84 40.00
CA SER A 510 2.65 25.20 39.73
C SER A 510 2.18 25.29 38.27
N LEU A 511 2.89 26.03 37.42
CA LEU A 511 2.45 26.29 36.05
C LEU A 511 2.63 25.09 35.11
N ASP A 512 1.74 24.99 34.12
CA ASP A 512 1.63 23.93 33.12
C ASP A 512 1.77 24.46 31.69
N MET A 513 1.84 23.56 30.71
CA MET A 513 2.04 23.97 29.31
C MET A 513 0.92 24.89 28.77
N PRO A 514 -0.37 24.72 29.11
CA PRO A 514 -1.42 25.70 28.79
C PRO A 514 -1.11 27.12 29.29
N ALA A 515 -0.56 27.28 30.51
CA ALA A 515 -0.13 28.58 31.00
C ALA A 515 0.97 29.22 30.12
N LEU A 516 1.91 28.42 29.60
CA LEU A 516 2.92 28.89 28.65
C LEU A 516 2.31 29.32 27.30
N LEU A 517 1.39 28.53 26.74
CA LEU A 517 0.71 28.87 25.49
C LEU A 517 -0.08 30.18 25.62
N ASN A 518 -0.78 30.35 26.74
CA ASN A 518 -1.51 31.58 27.04
C ASN A 518 -0.56 32.78 27.21
N ALA A 519 0.58 32.61 27.89
CA ALA A 519 1.59 33.66 28.02
C ALA A 519 2.20 34.08 26.68
N LEU A 520 2.43 33.13 25.75
CA LEU A 520 2.86 33.43 24.38
C LEU A 520 1.81 34.26 23.62
N ILE A 521 0.53 33.89 23.75
CA ILE A 521 -0.59 34.62 23.15
C ILE A 521 -0.69 36.04 23.74
N GLU A 522 -0.56 36.19 25.06
CA GLU A 522 -0.56 37.48 25.76
C GLU A 522 0.63 38.37 25.35
N ALA A 523 1.79 37.76 25.07
CA ALA A 523 2.97 38.43 24.51
C ALA A 523 2.80 38.84 23.03
N GLY A 524 1.67 38.50 22.40
CA GLY A 524 1.33 38.87 21.03
C GLY A 524 1.79 37.87 19.96
N GLU A 525 2.24 36.69 20.34
CA GLU A 525 2.64 35.65 19.38
C GLU A 525 1.44 35.02 18.68
N SER A 526 1.62 34.73 17.40
CA SER A 526 0.64 33.96 16.62
C SER A 526 1.04 32.49 16.64
N ILE A 527 0.17 31.65 17.22
CA ILE A 527 0.34 30.21 17.29
C ILE A 527 -0.60 29.56 16.28
N GLU A 528 -0.05 28.97 15.21
CA GLU A 528 -0.82 28.30 14.16
C GLU A 528 -1.39 26.97 14.67
N VAL A 529 -2.64 26.68 14.33
CA VAL A 529 -3.33 25.45 14.75
C VAL A 529 -3.44 24.51 13.56
N GLN A 530 -2.98 23.28 13.77
CA GLN A 530 -3.23 22.17 12.88
C GLN A 530 -4.30 21.28 13.48
N TYR A 531 -5.44 21.21 12.80
CA TYR A 531 -6.52 20.33 13.20
C TYR A 531 -6.25 18.88 12.80
N VAL A 532 -6.51 17.98 13.74
CA VAL A 532 -6.59 16.54 13.50
C VAL A 532 -7.94 16.03 14.00
N HIS A 533 -8.30 14.81 13.60
CA HIS A 533 -9.53 14.17 14.05
C HIS A 533 -9.20 12.73 14.44
N GLY A 534 -8.99 12.49 15.74
CA GLY A 534 -8.49 11.21 16.23
C GLY A 534 -7.06 10.90 15.76
N HIS A 535 -6.73 9.61 15.59
CA HIS A 535 -5.40 9.10 15.19
C HIS A 535 -4.25 9.42 16.16
N TRP A 536 -4.57 9.76 17.39
CA TRP A 536 -3.64 9.86 18.51
C TRP A 536 -4.33 9.41 19.80
N ARG A 537 -3.53 9.07 20.82
CA ARG A 537 -3.99 8.71 22.15
C ARG A 537 -3.05 9.25 23.22
N GLY A 538 -3.60 9.85 24.26
CA GLY A 538 -2.88 10.18 25.50
C GLY A 538 -3.10 9.07 26.53
N VAL A 539 -2.04 8.52 27.09
CA VAL A 539 -2.14 7.41 28.06
C VAL A 539 -2.37 7.95 29.47
N ASN A 540 -3.54 8.44 29.85
CA ASN A 540 -3.70 9.17 31.13
C ASN A 540 -4.14 8.30 32.31
N ASP A 541 -4.86 7.22 32.05
CA ASP A 541 -5.34 6.28 33.06
C ASP A 541 -5.21 4.81 32.60
N LEU A 542 -5.68 3.88 33.45
CA LEU A 542 -5.58 2.44 33.18
C LEU A 542 -6.43 2.00 31.97
N ASP A 543 -7.51 2.70 31.64
CA ASP A 543 -8.32 2.39 30.46
C ASP A 543 -7.59 2.81 29.19
N ASP A 544 -7.02 4.02 29.18
CA ASP A 544 -6.18 4.51 28.09
C ASP A 544 -4.98 3.57 27.86
N PHE A 545 -4.33 3.11 28.93
CA PHE A 545 -3.20 2.19 28.85
C PHE A 545 -3.56 0.86 28.18
N ARG A 546 -4.74 0.30 28.48
CA ARG A 546 -5.22 -0.93 27.82
C ARG A 546 -5.47 -0.70 26.34
N ARG A 547 -6.20 0.37 25.99
CA ARG A 547 -6.57 0.69 24.60
C ARG A 547 -5.38 1.11 23.74
N ALA A 548 -4.32 1.64 24.35
CA ALA A 548 -3.09 1.99 23.66
C ALA A 548 -2.43 0.78 22.97
N GLY A 549 -2.61 -0.44 23.51
CA GLY A 549 -2.15 -1.67 22.87
C GLY A 549 -2.80 -1.90 21.50
N ASP A 550 -4.13 -1.80 21.43
CA ASP A 550 -4.90 -1.97 20.19
C ASP A 550 -4.50 -0.93 19.14
N PHE A 551 -4.32 0.32 19.57
CA PHE A 551 -3.85 1.39 18.70
C PHE A 551 -2.45 1.10 18.12
N ALA A 552 -1.52 0.63 18.95
CA ALA A 552 -0.16 0.29 18.53
C ALA A 552 -0.12 -0.95 17.61
N HIS A 553 -0.97 -1.95 17.83
CA HIS A 553 -1.10 -3.10 16.94
C HIS A 553 -1.61 -2.71 15.55
N ALA A 554 -2.50 -1.72 15.46
CA ALA A 554 -2.90 -1.13 14.19
C ALA A 554 -1.82 -0.23 13.55
N GLN A 555 -0.67 0.01 14.21
CA GLN A 555 0.50 0.71 13.65
C GLN A 555 1.61 -0.26 13.19
N ALA A 556 1.68 -1.46 13.77
CA ALA A 556 2.71 -2.43 13.42
C ALA A 556 2.31 -3.20 12.14
N PRO A 557 3.19 -3.34 11.13
CA PRO A 557 2.96 -4.28 10.05
C PRO A 557 2.84 -5.68 10.67
N PHE A 558 1.74 -6.38 10.40
CA PHE A 558 1.43 -7.69 10.96
C PHE A 558 2.65 -8.62 10.94
N ALA A 559 3.17 -8.94 12.12
CA ALA A 559 4.08 -10.06 12.28
C ALA A 559 3.28 -11.34 12.03
N THR A 560 3.52 -11.94 10.87
CA THR A 560 3.31 -13.34 10.48
C THR A 560 2.66 -14.23 11.56
N ALA A 561 1.35 -14.45 11.45
CA ALA A 561 0.72 -15.63 12.04
C ALA A 561 1.07 -16.85 11.19
N VAL A 562 2.27 -17.41 11.42
CA VAL A 562 2.63 -18.76 10.96
C VAL A 562 2.61 -19.67 12.19
N GLY A 563 1.75 -20.69 12.14
CA GLY A 563 1.88 -21.91 12.94
C GLY A 563 0.91 -22.02 14.12
N GLY A 564 -0.23 -22.68 13.90
CA GLY A 564 -1.16 -23.02 14.97
C GLY A 564 -2.37 -23.85 14.55
N ALA A 565 -2.23 -24.79 13.63
CA ALA A 565 -3.22 -25.83 13.40
C ALA A 565 -2.55 -27.19 13.54
N THR A 566 -2.81 -27.89 14.65
CA THR A 566 -3.19 -29.33 14.69
C THR A 566 -3.17 -29.88 16.12
N ALA A 567 -4.08 -30.83 16.33
CA ALA A 567 -4.18 -31.81 17.42
C ALA A 567 -4.96 -31.43 18.69
N HIS A 568 -6.29 -31.43 18.57
CA HIS A 568 -7.15 -32.02 19.60
C HIS A 568 -8.34 -32.70 18.94
N ASP A 569 -8.21 -34.00 18.68
CA ASP A 569 -9.33 -34.95 18.67
C ASP A 569 -8.78 -36.38 18.61
N ALA A 570 -8.61 -36.99 19.78
CA ALA A 570 -8.68 -38.43 20.05
C ALA A 570 -8.39 -38.68 21.53
N HIS A 571 -9.44 -38.80 22.35
CA HIS A 571 -9.61 -39.84 23.37
C HIS A 571 -10.78 -39.53 24.32
N GLY A 572 -11.70 -40.48 24.44
CA GLY A 572 -12.66 -40.49 25.56
C GLY A 572 -13.97 -41.21 25.27
N GLY A 573 -13.93 -42.52 25.05
CA GLY A 573 -15.11 -43.37 25.21
C GLY A 573 -15.34 -43.75 26.68
N ALA A 574 -16.59 -44.13 26.99
CA ALA A 574 -17.14 -44.57 28.28
C ALA A 574 -17.26 -43.45 29.33
N GLN A 575 -18.42 -43.14 29.92
CA GLN A 575 -19.60 -43.95 30.30
C GLN A 575 -20.89 -43.16 30.10
#